data_AF-A0A0F0C9K2-F1
#
_entry.id   AF-A0A0F0C9K2-F1
#
_cell.length_a   1.000
_cell.length_b   1.000
_cell.length_c   1.000
_cell.angle_alpha   90.00
_cell.angle_beta   90.00
_cell.angle_gamma   90.00
#
_symmetry.space_group_name_H-M   'P 1'
#
loop_
_entity.id
_entity.type
_entity.pdbx_description
1 polymer ?
#
loop_
_entity_poly.entity_id
_entity_poly.type
_entity_poly.pdbx_seq_one_letter_code
_entity_poly.pdbx_strand_id
1 'polypeptide(L)' 'MTRRNKRRYIWAYIDGQKLVEVIQAALDNNMMVDDMKRILIQENPGHEITFKVK' A
#
# COMPACT_ATOMS: atom_id res chain seq x y z
N MET A 1 27.07 -4.51 7.55
CA MET A 1 25.80 -3.75 7.41
C MET A 1 24.89 -4.53 6.47
N THR A 2 23.90 -5.23 7.01
CA THR A 2 22.91 -5.98 6.23
C THR A 2 22.21 -5.00 5.28
N ARG A 3 22.31 -5.20 3.96
CA ARG A 3 21.57 -4.39 2.98
C ARG A 3 20.09 -4.48 3.35
N ARG A 4 19.52 -3.40 3.90
CA ARG A 4 18.08 -3.25 4.05
C ARG A 4 17.54 -3.25 2.62
N ASN A 5 17.05 -4.39 2.15
CA ASN A 5 16.45 -4.51 0.83
C ASN A 5 15.38 -3.42 0.74
N LYS A 6 15.61 -2.41 -0.11
CA LYS A 6 14.59 -1.41 -0.41
C LYS A 6 13.44 -2.19 -1.01
N ARG A 7 12.38 -2.40 -0.22
CA ARG A 7 11.11 -3.00 -0.66
C ARG A 7 10.69 -2.16 -1.87
N ARG A 8 10.70 -2.76 -3.05
CA ARG A 8 10.60 -1.97 -4.28
C ARG A 8 9.16 -1.55 -4.52
N TYR A 9 8.20 -2.42 -4.19
CA TYR A 9 6.80 -2.18 -4.46
C TYR A 9 5.92 -2.80 -3.36
N ILE A 10 4.88 -2.06 -2.94
CA ILE A 10 3.80 -2.59 -2.09
C ILE A 10 2.51 -2.44 -2.88
N TRP A 11 1.80 -3.55 -3.06
CA TRP A 11 0.53 -3.59 -3.76
C TRP A 11 -0.60 -3.81 -2.77
N ALA A 12 -1.64 -2.98 -2.86
CA ALA A 12 -2.91 -3.18 -2.21
C ALA A 12 -3.84 -3.96 -3.14
N TYR A 13 -4.42 -5.01 -2.58
CA TYR A 13 -5.47 -5.79 -3.19
C TYR A 13 -6.77 -5.49 -2.45
N ILE A 14 -7.81 -5.12 -3.19
CA ILE A 14 -9.16 -4.89 -2.66
C ILE A 14 -10.03 -5.99 -3.23
N ASP A 15 -10.68 -6.78 -2.38
CA ASP A 15 -11.44 -7.99 -2.75
C ASP A 15 -10.66 -8.96 -3.65
N GLY A 16 -9.36 -9.10 -3.36
CA GLY A 16 -8.47 -9.98 -4.12
C GLY A 16 -8.00 -9.41 -5.47
N GLN A 17 -8.43 -8.22 -5.88
CA GLN A 17 -7.98 -7.55 -7.10
C GLN A 17 -6.84 -6.57 -6.82
N LYS A 18 -5.76 -6.66 -7.60
CA LYS A 18 -4.61 -5.76 -7.51
C LYS A 18 -4.99 -4.38 -8.06
N LEU A 19 -5.13 -3.37 -7.21
CA LEU A 19 -5.58 -2.04 -7.65
C LEU A 19 -4.53 -0.95 -7.45
N VAL A 20 -3.99 -0.81 -6.23
CA VAL A 20 -3.19 0.37 -5.88
C VAL A 20 -1.75 -0.03 -5.55
N GLU A 21 -0.78 0.69 -6.12
CA GLU A 21 0.60 0.64 -5.67
C GLU A 21 0.79 1.63 -4.51
N VAL A 22 0.90 1.12 -3.29
CA VAL A 22 0.86 1.93 -2.05
C VAL A 22 2.06 2.87 -1.94
N ILE A 23 3.24 2.46 -2.42
CA ILE A 23 4.44 3.32 -2.37
C ILE A 23 4.27 4.51 -3.30
N GLN A 24 3.91 4.27 -4.57
CA GLN A 24 3.70 5.34 -5.53
C GLN A 24 2.57 6.27 -5.09
N ALA A 25 1.43 5.71 -4.66
CA ALA A 25 0.31 6.51 -4.17
C ALA A 25 0.70 7.38 -2.97
N ALA A 26 1.51 6.86 -2.04
CA ALA A 26 2.01 7.65 -0.91
C ALA A 26 2.95 8.79 -1.35
N LEU A 27 3.81 8.54 -2.35
CA LEU A 27 4.69 9.56 -2.93
C LEU A 27 3.90 10.65 -3.66
N ASP A 28 2.90 10.27 -4.45
CA ASP A 28 2.05 11.20 -5.22
C ASP A 28 1.26 12.13 -4.28
N ASN A 29 0.91 11.65 -3.09
CA ASN A 29 0.18 12.43 -2.08
C ASN A 29 1.09 13.02 -0.99
N ASN A 30 2.42 12.94 -1.16
CA ASN A 30 3.42 13.44 -0.21
C ASN A 30 3.16 13.00 1.26
N MET A 31 2.88 11.71 1.45
CA MET A 31 2.56 11.14 2.76
C MET A 31 3.32 9.83 3.02
N MET A 32 3.30 9.34 4.25
CA MET A 32 3.90 8.05 4.57
C MET A 32 3.04 6.89 4.08
N VAL A 33 3.69 5.79 3.73
CA VAL A 33 3.03 4.53 3.31
C VAL A 33 2.03 4.04 4.37
N ASP A 34 2.33 4.23 5.66
CA ASP A 34 1.43 3.82 6.74
C ASP A 34 0.14 4.65 6.77
N ASP A 35 0.22 5.95 6.49
CA ASP A 35 -0.97 6.81 6.40
C ASP A 35 -1.78 6.46 5.15
N MET A 36 -1.12 6.19 4.02
CA MET A 36 -1.79 5.74 2.81
C MET A 36 -2.53 4.40 3.02
N LYS A 37 -1.97 3.46 3.78
CA LYS A 37 -2.67 2.22 4.15
C LYS A 37 -3.92 2.48 4.97
N ARG A 38 -3.86 3.41 5.94
CA ARG A 38 -5.02 3.78 6.76
C ARG A 38 -6.13 4.38 5.90
N ILE A 39 -5.76 5.29 4.99
CA ILE A 39 -6.70 5.91 4.05
C ILE A 39 -7.36 4.83 3.18
N LEU A 40 -6.58 3.89 2.62
CA LEU A 40 -7.14 2.79 1.83
C LEU A 40 -8.19 1.98 2.61
N ILE A 41 -7.91 1.65 3.88
CA ILE A 41 -8.86 0.93 4.76
C ILE A 41 -10.09 1.77 5.07
N GLN A 42 -9.91 3.07 5.36
CA GLN A 42 -11.00 3.96 5.74
C GLN A 42 -11.94 4.27 4.56
N GLU A 43 -11.40 4.44 3.35
CA GLU A 43 -12.14 4.78 2.14
C GLU A 43 -12.89 3.58 1.54
N ASN A 44 -12.55 2.35 1.91
CA ASN A 44 -13.20 1.14 1.41
C ASN A 44 -13.84 0.33 2.55
N PRO A 45 -14.84 0.90 3.26
CA PRO A 45 -15.56 0.16 4.29
C PRO A 45 -16.33 -1.01 3.65
N GLY A 46 -16.17 -2.22 4.20
CA GLY A 46 -16.84 -3.42 3.71
C GLY A 46 -16.08 -4.21 2.64
N HIS A 47 -14.91 -3.73 2.21
CA HIS A 47 -14.03 -4.47 1.29
C HIS A 47 -12.82 -5.06 2.04
N GLU A 48 -12.37 -6.24 1.61
CA GLU A 48 -11.19 -6.86 2.20
C GLU A 48 -9.92 -6.30 1.54
N ILE A 49 -9.11 -5.57 2.32
CA ILE A 49 -7.87 -4.99 1.84
C ILE A 49 -6.68 -5.79 2.33
N THR A 50 -5.88 -6.32 1.39
CA THR A 50 -4.64 -7.03 1.70
C THR A 50 -3.45 -6.35 1.04
N PHE A 51 -2.32 -6.29 1.74
CA PHE A 51 -1.10 -5.67 1.25
C PHE A 51 -0.03 -6.74 0.99
N LYS A 52 0.49 -6.80 -0.24
CA LYS A 52 1.59 -7.71 -0.60
C LYS A 52 2.82 -6.91 -0.99
N VAL A 53 3.96 -7.29 -0.43
CA VAL A 53 5.27 -6.72 -0.74
C VAL A 53 5.90 -7.55 -1.86
N LYS A 54 6.42 -6.89 -2.90
CA LYS A 54 7.24 -7.50 -3.95
C LYS A 54 8.65 -6.92 -4.00
#